data_AF-A0AAJ3P8G3-F1
#
_entry.id   AF-A0AAJ3P8G3-F1
#
_cell.length_a   1.000
_cell.length_b   1.000
_cell.length_c   1.000
_cell.angle_alpha   90.00
_cell.angle_beta   90.00
_cell.angle_gamma   90.00
#
_symmetry.space_group_name_H-M   'P 1'
#
loop_
_entity.id
_entity.type
_entity.pdbx_description
1 polymer ?
#
loop_
_entity_poly.entity_id
_entity_poly.type
_entity_poly.pdbx_seq_one_letter_code
_entity_poly.pdbx_strand_id
1 'polypeptide(L)'
;MADVISAEEGALRRGAQAVRETKSGIDQQTKKVRGEIEQLRGFWTGAAAASFTTLMSRWDEQARQLNEVLVTLEDALAGTERDQAATEESHQQTIAGLGSMMGA
;
A
#
# COMPACT_ATOMS: atom_id res chain seq x y z
N MET A 1 -26.31 7.40 9.94
CA MET A 1 -25.19 8.12 9.31
C MET A 1 -23.91 7.92 10.09
N ALA A 2 -23.85 8.29 11.38
CA ALA A 2 -22.66 8.04 12.24
C ALA A 2 -22.16 6.57 12.26
N ASP A 3 -23.07 5.59 12.27
CA ASP A 3 -22.73 4.15 12.24
C ASP A 3 -22.08 3.69 10.92
N VAL A 4 -22.47 4.31 9.79
CA VAL A 4 -21.91 4.00 8.47
C VAL A 4 -20.50 4.58 8.35
N ILE A 5 -20.29 5.78 8.87
CA ILE A 5 -19.00 6.48 8.86
C ILE A 5 -17.97 5.74 9.72
N SER A 6 -18.33 5.33 10.93
CA SER A 6 -17.42 4.56 11.80
C SER A 6 -17.09 3.17 11.23
N ALA A 7 -18.04 2.53 10.53
CA ALA A 7 -17.82 1.30 9.81
C ALA A 7 -16.85 1.47 8.62
N GLU A 8 -16.96 2.57 7.88
CA GLU A 8 -16.06 2.93 6.77
C GLU A 8 -14.64 3.23 7.27
N GLU A 9 -14.46 4.05 8.31
CA GLU A 9 -13.15 4.31 8.93
C GLU A 9 -12.48 3.03 9.44
N GLY A 10 -13.26 2.13 10.05
CA GLY A 10 -12.79 0.83 10.49
C GLY A 10 -12.35 -0.05 9.32
N ALA A 11 -13.04 0.02 8.18
CA ALA A 11 -12.68 -0.70 6.97
C ALA A 11 -11.40 -0.14 6.33
N LEU A 12 -11.25 1.18 6.26
CA LEU A 12 -10.06 1.85 5.72
C LEU A 12 -8.80 1.50 6.50
N ARG A 13 -8.84 1.59 7.84
CA ARG A 13 -7.70 1.22 8.69
C ARG A 13 -7.29 -0.24 8.53
N ARG A 14 -8.26 -1.15 8.45
CA ARG A 14 -8.00 -2.58 8.17
C ARG A 14 -7.40 -2.77 6.78
N GLY A 15 -7.91 -2.05 5.77
CA GLY A 15 -7.37 -2.06 4.42
C GLY A 15 -5.92 -1.59 4.37
N ALA A 16 -5.60 -0.47 5.03
CA ALA A 16 -4.25 0.06 5.12
C ALA A 16 -3.29 -0.92 5.84
N GLN A 17 -3.75 -1.56 6.91
CA GLN A 17 -2.97 -2.61 7.58
C GLN A 17 -2.71 -3.80 6.64
N ALA A 18 -3.74 -4.30 5.96
CA ALA A 18 -3.61 -5.42 5.02
C ALA A 18 -2.64 -5.09 3.88
N VAL A 19 -2.65 -3.85 3.36
CA VAL A 19 -1.71 -3.39 2.34
C VAL A 19 -0.28 -3.37 2.87
N ARG A 20 -0.05 -2.86 4.09
CA ARG A 20 1.29 -2.88 4.70
C ARG A 20 1.83 -4.29 4.91
N GLU A 21 0.98 -5.20 5.40
CA GLU A 21 1.35 -6.62 5.57
C GLU A 21 1.66 -7.28 4.23
N THR A 22 0.82 -7.03 3.22
CA THR A 22 1.01 -7.54 1.86
C THR A 22 2.31 -7.01 1.25
N LYS A 23 2.63 -5.73 1.43
CA LYS A 23 3.88 -5.11 0.99
C LYS A 23 5.11 -5.78 1.62
N SER A 24 5.09 -5.96 2.95
CA SER A 24 6.17 -6.67 3.64
C SER A 24 6.33 -8.11 3.13
N GLY A 25 5.22 -8.83 2.91
CA GLY A 25 5.26 -10.19 2.38
C GLY A 25 5.81 -10.27 0.95
N ILE A 26 5.40 -9.33 0.10
CA ILE A 26 5.90 -9.22 -1.27
C ILE A 26 7.40 -8.91 -1.30
N ASP A 27 7.87 -8.00 -0.45
CA ASP A 27 9.29 -7.67 -0.35
C ASP A 27 10.13 -8.87 0.09
N GLN A 28 9.64 -9.63 1.07
CA GLN A 28 10.30 -10.86 1.52
C GLN A 28 10.35 -11.90 0.42
N GLN A 29 9.23 -12.14 -0.28
CA GLN A 29 9.16 -13.12 -1.36
C GLN A 29 10.05 -12.70 -2.54
N THR A 30 10.09 -11.40 -2.85
CA THR A 30 10.93 -10.86 -3.93
C THR A 30 12.42 -11.07 -3.63
N LYS A 31 12.84 -10.80 -2.40
CA LYS A 31 14.22 -11.07 -1.94
C LYS A 31 14.53 -12.57 -1.96
N LYS A 32 13.57 -13.41 -1.57
CA LYS A 32 13.73 -14.87 -1.59
C LYS A 32 13.98 -15.38 -3.02
N VAL A 33 13.11 -15.03 -3.97
CA VAL A 33 13.26 -15.47 -5.37
C VAL A 33 14.56 -14.95 -5.97
N ARG A 34 14.94 -13.69 -5.70
CA ARG A 34 16.26 -13.17 -6.08
C ARG A 34 17.40 -14.06 -5.56
N GLY A 35 17.37 -14.40 -4.27
CA GLY A 35 18.38 -15.26 -3.65
C GLY A 35 18.43 -16.67 -4.25
N GLU A 36 17.28 -17.24 -4.60
CA GLU A 36 17.19 -18.54 -5.31
C GLU A 36 17.81 -18.45 -6.72
N ILE A 37 17.55 -17.36 -7.46
CA ILE A 37 18.17 -17.12 -8.77
C ILE A 37 19.68 -16.95 -8.63
N GLU A 38 20.15 -16.18 -7.64
CA GLU A 38 21.57 -15.95 -7.39
C GLU A 38 22.33 -17.23 -7.03
N GLN A 39 21.72 -18.17 -6.30
CA GLN A 39 22.31 -19.49 -6.02
C GLN A 39 22.57 -20.29 -7.30
N LEU A 40 21.74 -20.10 -8.32
CA LEU A 40 21.90 -20.78 -9.61
C LEU A 40 22.92 -20.10 -10.54
N ARG A 41 23.45 -18.93 -10.17
CA ARG A 41 24.40 -18.15 -10.98
C ARG A 41 25.60 -18.97 -11.44
N GLY A 42 26.12 -19.85 -10.58
CA GLY A 42 27.28 -20.69 -10.88
C GLY A 42 27.07 -21.65 -12.06
N PHE A 43 25.82 -22.00 -12.37
CA PHE A 43 25.49 -22.87 -13.50
C PHE A 43 25.41 -22.11 -14.83
N TRP A 44 25.21 -20.79 -14.82
CA TRP A 44 25.06 -19.97 -16.03
C TRP A 44 26.40 -19.35 -16.40
N THR A 45 27.23 -20.13 -17.08
CA THR A 45 28.56 -19.73 -17.56
C THR A 45 28.57 -19.48 -19.07
N GLY A 46 29.59 -18.77 -19.56
CA GLY A 46 29.75 -18.49 -20.99
C GLY A 46 28.57 -17.69 -21.57
N ALA A 47 28.00 -18.16 -22.68
CA ALA A 47 26.90 -17.48 -23.36
C ALA A 47 25.63 -17.34 -22.49
N ALA A 48 25.42 -18.22 -21.52
CA ALA A 48 24.27 -18.16 -20.61
C ALA A 48 24.38 -17.03 -19.55
N ALA A 49 25.59 -16.50 -19.30
CA ALA A 49 25.81 -15.42 -18.33
C ALA A 49 25.13 -14.10 -18.77
N ALA A 50 25.02 -13.85 -20.08
CA ALA A 50 24.29 -12.71 -20.61
C ALA A 50 22.77 -12.82 -20.33
N SER A 51 22.22 -14.03 -20.47
CA SER A 51 20.82 -14.32 -20.12
C SER A 51 20.57 -14.17 -18.62
N PHE A 52 21.53 -14.55 -17.76
CA PHE A 52 21.47 -14.29 -16.31
C PHE A 52 21.33 -12.81 -16.01
N THR A 53 22.22 -12.01 -16.59
CA THR A 53 22.25 -10.57 -16.37
C THR A 53 20.96 -9.92 -16.84
N THR A 54 20.42 -10.35 -17.99
CA THR A 54 19.14 -9.88 -18.52
C THR A 54 17.97 -10.26 -17.59
N LEU A 55 17.95 -11.50 -17.08
CA LEU A 55 16.93 -11.95 -16.14
C LEU A 55 16.97 -11.11 -14.85
N MET A 56 18.16 -10.92 -14.28
CA MET A 56 18.33 -10.13 -13.05
C MET A 56 17.91 -8.68 -13.24
N SER A 57 18.27 -8.06 -14.36
CA SER A 57 17.84 -6.70 -14.68
C SER A 57 16.31 -6.59 -14.77
N ARG A 58 15.65 -7.53 -15.44
CA ARG A 58 14.18 -7.58 -15.52
C ARG A 58 13.55 -7.84 -14.15
N TRP A 59 14.15 -8.72 -13.36
CA TRP A 59 13.68 -9.04 -12.02
C TRP A 59 13.68 -7.80 -11.13
N ASP A 60 14.80 -7.08 -11.08
CA ASP A 60 14.95 -5.86 -10.28
C ASP A 60 13.97 -4.75 -10.74
N GLU A 61 13.76 -4.61 -12.05
CA GLU A 61 12.77 -3.66 -12.59
C GLU A 61 11.33 -4.01 -12.17
N GLN A 62 10.91 -5.26 -12.35
CA GLN A 62 9.57 -5.68 -11.96
C GLN A 62 9.35 -5.59 -10.44
N ALA A 63 10.37 -5.91 -9.64
CA ALA A 63 10.34 -5.75 -8.19
C ALA A 63 10.15 -4.29 -7.76
N ARG A 64 10.82 -3.36 -8.46
CA ARG A 64 10.69 -1.92 -8.23
C ARG A 64 9.29 -1.42 -8.59
N GLN A 65 8.76 -1.80 -9.75
CA GLN A 65 7.41 -1.42 -10.18
C GLN A 65 6.34 -1.93 -9.21
N LEU A 66 6.47 -3.18 -8.75
CA LEU A 66 5.55 -3.75 -7.77
C LEU A 66 5.57 -2.94 -6.46
N ASN A 67 6.76 -2.57 -5.99
CA ASN A 67 6.90 -1.72 -4.80
C ASN A 67 6.25 -0.34 -4.97
N GLU A 68 6.43 0.31 -6.13
CA GLU A 68 5.82 1.61 -6.42
C GLU A 68 4.29 1.55 -6.40
N VAL A 69 3.70 0.49 -6.97
CA VAL A 69 2.24 0.28 -6.94
C VAL A 69 1.74 0.13 -5.50
N LEU A 70 2.45 -0.62 -4.67
CA LEU A 70 2.07 -0.85 -3.27
C LEU A 70 2.20 0.42 -2.42
N VAL A 71 3.23 1.24 -2.64
CA VAL A 71 3.37 2.56 -2.01
C VAL A 71 2.22 3.47 -2.44
N THR A 72 1.90 3.52 -3.73
CA THR A 72 0.79 4.33 -4.25
C THR A 72 -0.55 3.92 -3.63
N LEU A 73 -0.78 2.61 -3.48
CA LEU A 73 -1.98 2.09 -2.83
C LEU A 73 -2.05 2.47 -1.33
N GLU A 74 -0.92 2.34 -0.62
CA GLU A 74 -0.81 2.75 0.78
C GLU A 74 -1.11 4.25 0.95
N ASP A 75 -0.55 5.09 0.09
CA ASP A 75 -0.77 6.54 0.11
C ASP A 75 -2.22 6.90 -0.22
N ALA A 76 -2.85 6.23 -1.18
CA ALA A 76 -4.25 6.44 -1.53
C ALA A 76 -5.19 6.10 -0.36
N LEU A 77 -4.92 5.00 0.35
CA LEU A 77 -5.68 4.61 1.54
C LEU A 77 -5.50 5.60 2.69
N ALA A 78 -4.27 6.04 2.95
CA ALA A 78 -3.98 7.03 3.97
C ALA A 78 -4.55 8.42 3.63
N GLY A 79 -4.58 8.78 2.35
CA GLY A 79 -5.25 10.00 1.86
C GLY A 79 -6.75 9.95 2.11
N THR A 80 -7.40 8.84 1.74
CA THR A 80 -8.83 8.63 1.95
C THR A 80 -9.21 8.71 3.44
N GLU A 81 -8.40 8.14 4.34
CA GLU A 81 -8.62 8.24 5.79
C GLU A 81 -8.57 9.69 6.29
N ARG A 82 -7.61 10.49 5.81
CA ARG A 82 -7.49 11.92 6.17
C ARG A 82 -8.66 12.74 5.64
N ASP A 83 -9.07 12.51 4.40
CA ASP A 83 -10.19 13.24 3.77
C ASP A 83 -11.51 12.93 4.49
N GLN A 84 -11.72 11.68 4.91
CA GLN A 84 -12.87 11.31 5.73
C GLN A 84 -12.84 12.00 7.11
N ALA A 85 -11.70 11.99 7.80
CA ALA A 85 -11.56 12.65 9.10
C ALA A 85 -11.84 14.16 9.02
N ALA A 86 -11.33 14.84 7.98
CA ALA A 86 -11.58 16.27 7.76
C ALA A 86 -13.07 16.56 7.46
N THR A 87 -13.72 15.68 6.70
CA THR A 87 -15.15 15.78 6.39
C THR A 87 -15.99 15.63 7.67
N GLU A 88 -15.64 14.68 8.55
CA GLU A 88 -16.31 14.46 9.83
C GLU A 88 -16.17 15.68 10.76
N GLU A 89 -14.97 16.26 10.89
CA GLU A 89 -14.74 17.47 11.69
C GLU A 89 -15.63 18.63 11.21
N SER A 90 -15.71 18.84 9.89
CA SER A 90 -16.56 19.86 9.27
C SER A 90 -18.06 19.61 9.54
N HIS A 91 -18.52 18.36 9.48
CA HIS A 91 -19.90 18.00 9.78
C HIS A 91 -20.24 18.23 11.26
N GLN A 92 -19.36 17.86 12.18
CA GLN A 92 -19.56 18.09 13.62
C GLN A 92 -19.65 19.57 13.95
N GLN A 93 -18.77 20.40 13.36
CA GLN A 93 -18.82 21.86 13.51
C GLN A 93 -20.15 22.44 12.99
N THR A 94 -20.60 21.97 11.82
CA THR A 94 -21.88 22.41 11.21
C THR A 94 -23.07 22.03 12.09
N ILE A 95 -23.12 20.79 12.58
CA ILE A 95 -24.19 20.31 13.46
C ILE A 95 -24.19 21.05 14.80
N ALA A 96 -23.02 21.29 15.39
CA ALA A 96 -22.89 22.06 16.63
C ALA A 96 -23.38 23.50 16.46
N GLY A 97 -23.09 24.12 15.32
CA GLY A 97 -23.60 25.45 14.96
C GLY A 97 -25.12 25.47 14.80
N LEU A 98 -25.70 24.50 14.12
CA LEU A 98 -27.17 24.35 13.98
C LEU A 98 -27.84 24.10 15.34
N GLY A 99 -27.25 23.24 16.18
CA GLY A 99 -27.73 22.97 17.54
C GLY A 99 -27.75 24.22 18.42
N SER A 100 -26.72 25.07 18.32
CA SER A 100 -26.71 26.37 19.01
C SER A 100 -27.79 27.33 18.49
N MET A 101 -28.08 27.33 17.18
CA MET A 101 -29.11 28.21 16.60
C MET A 101 -30.55 27.74 16.88
N MET A 102 -30.77 26.43 17.07
CA MET A 102 -32.10 25.90 17.41
C MET A 102 -32.36 25.88 18.93
N GLY A 103 -31.33 26.03 19.76
CA GLY A 103 -31.42 26.10 21.21
C GLY A 103 -31.51 27.52 21.78
N ALA A 104 -31.42 28.55 20.92
CA ALA A 104 -31.65 29.96 21.22
C ALA A 104 -33.00 30.42 20.64
#